data_AF-A0A2A2W900-F1
#
_entry.id   AF-A0A2A2W900-F1
#
_cell.length_a   1.000
_cell.length_b   1.000
_cell.length_c   1.000
_cell.angle_alpha   90.00
_cell.angle_beta   90.00
_cell.angle_gamma   90.00
#
_symmetry.space_group_name_H-M   'P 1'
#
loop_
_entity.id
_entity.type
_entity.pdbx_description
1 polymer ?
#
loop_
_entity_poly.entity_id
_entity_poly.type
_entity_poly.pdbx_seq_one_letter_code
_entity_poly.pdbx_strand_id
1 'polypeptide(L)' 'MSHRRVRLMAVILVMLVIWGVVLPRLATTRTVRERTQWLEHHQIDPAAMYYTELPLMDRILADE' A
#
# COMPACT_ATOMS: atom_id res chain seq x y z
N MET A 1 -0.20 -33.59 -14.16
CA MET A 1 -0.85 -32.25 -14.04
C MET A 1 -0.25 -31.32 -15.07
N SER A 2 -1.07 -30.62 -15.87
CA SER A 2 -0.57 -29.68 -16.91
C SER A 2 0.36 -28.63 -16.29
N HIS A 3 1.58 -28.48 -16.83
CA HIS A 3 2.60 -27.53 -16.36
C HIS A 3 2.05 -26.10 -16.17
N ARG A 4 1.05 -25.70 -16.97
CA ARG A 4 0.37 -24.41 -16.85
C ARG A 4 -0.39 -24.26 -15.53
N ARG A 5 -1.07 -25.32 -15.07
CA ARG A 5 -1.83 -25.29 -13.81
C ARG A 5 -0.90 -25.21 -12.60
N VAL A 6 0.24 -25.90 -12.65
CA VAL A 6 1.26 -25.84 -11.59
C VAL A 6 1.85 -24.43 -11.49
N ARG A 7 2.17 -23.80 -12.63
CA ARG A 7 2.65 -22.40 -12.65
C ARG A 7 1.62 -21.42 -12.07
N LEU A 8 0.35 -21.54 -12.46
CA LEU A 8 -0.71 -20.69 -11.93
C LEU A 8 -0.86 -20.86 -10.41
N MET A 9 -0.88 -22.11 -9.92
CA MET A 9 -0.95 -22.37 -8.48
C MET A 9 0.27 -21.83 -7.73
N ALA A 10 1.47 -21.92 -8.30
CA ALA A 10 2.67 -21.35 -7.69
C ALA A 10 2.57 -19.82 -7.56
N VAL A 11 2.09 -19.11 -8.59
CA VAL A 11 1.89 -17.65 -8.52
C VAL A 11 0.85 -17.28 -7.48
N ILE A 12 -0.30 -17.97 -7.46
CA ILE A 12 -1.36 -17.75 -6.47
C ILE A 12 -0.82 -17.98 -5.07
N LEU A 13 -0.08 -19.07 -4.85
CA LEU A 13 0.52 -19.37 -3.55
C LEU A 13 1.48 -18.26 -3.12
N VAL A 14 2.34 -17.78 -4.02
CA VAL A 14 3.26 -16.67 -3.73
C VAL A 14 2.49 -15.39 -3.38
N MET A 15 1.44 -15.05 -4.14
CA MET A 15 0.60 -13.90 -3.82
C MET A 15 -0.04 -14.03 -2.44
N LEU A 16 -0.60 -15.20 -2.11
CA LEU A 16 -1.21 -15.46 -0.81
C LEU A 16 -0.18 -15.37 0.33
N VAL A 17 1.04 -15.85 0.14
CA VAL A 17 2.11 -15.73 1.14
C VAL A 17 2.51 -14.28 1.34
N ILE A 18 2.69 -13.52 0.25
CA ILE A 18 3.04 -12.10 0.34
C ILE A 18 1.94 -11.31 1.05
N TRP A 19 0.68 -11.50 0.65
CA TRP A 19 -0.45 -10.79 1.23
C TRP A 19 -0.80 -11.24 2.66
N GLY A 20 -0.80 -12.54 2.91
CA GLY A 20 -1.26 -13.11 4.17
C GLY A 20 -0.20 -13.14 5.26
N VAL A 21 1.09 -13.11 4.91
CA VAL A 21 2.18 -13.27 5.89
C VAL A 21 3.17 -12.12 5.82
N VAL A 22 3.71 -11.81 4.64
CA VAL A 22 4.81 -10.85 4.51
C VAL A 22 4.33 -9.43 4.81
N LEU A 23 3.25 -8.96 4.17
CA LEU A 23 2.71 -7.62 4.37
C LEU A 23 2.25 -7.36 5.82
N PRO A 24 1.47 -8.23 6.47
CA PRO A 24 1.10 -8.05 7.87
C PRO A 24 2.31 -7.98 8.80
N ARG A 25 3.33 -8.81 8.56
CA ARG A 25 4.56 -8.79 9.36
C ARG A 25 5.31 -7.48 9.17
N LEU A 26 5.40 -6.96 7.94
CA LEU A 26 5.98 -5.64 7.68
C LEU A 26 5.18 -4.53 8.36
N ALA A 27 3.85 -4.60 8.38
CA ALA A 27 3.00 -3.64 9.06
C ALA A 27 3.22 -3.59 10.58
N THR A 28 3.68 -4.69 11.20
CA THR A 28 4.05 -4.71 12.62
C THR A 28 5.41 -4.07 12.93
N THR A 29 6.19 -3.69 11.92
CA THR A 29 7.52 -3.10 12.10
C THR A 29 7.44 -1.76 12.82
N ARG A 30 8.47 -1.47 13.64
CA ARG A 30 8.59 -0.22 14.39
C ARG A 30 8.46 1.02 13.50
N THR A 31 9.07 1.01 12.32
CA THR A 31 8.99 2.11 11.35
C THR A 31 7.56 2.40 10.92
N VAL A 32 6.76 1.38 10.60
CA VAL A 32 5.36 1.57 10.20
C VAL A 32 4.57 2.12 11.38
N ARG A 33 4.78 1.56 12.58
CA ARG A 33 4.11 2.01 13.80
C ARG A 33 4.40 3.47 14.13
N GLU A 34 5.67 3.89 14.09
CA GLU A 34 6.08 5.27 14.36
C GLU A 34 5.46 6.24 13.35
N ARG A 35 5.41 5.85 12.06
CA ARG A 35 4.75 6.64 11.02
C ARG A 35 3.24 6.75 11.24
N THR A 36 2.56 5.65 11.55
CA THR A 36 1.12 5.66 11.86
C THR A 36 0.81 6.53 13.07
N GLN A 37 1.62 6.43 14.14
CA GLN A 37 1.47 7.27 15.33
C GLN A 37 1.67 8.76 15.03
N TRP A 38 2.64 9.10 14.16
CA TRP A 38 2.82 10.47 13.73
C TRP A 38 1.59 10.99 12.95
N LEU A 39 1.07 10.19 12.01
CA LEU A 39 -0.12 10.56 11.22
C LEU A 39 -1.35 10.75 12.12
N GLU A 40 -1.57 9.83 13.05
CA GLU A 40 -2.65 9.88 14.02
C GLU A 40 -2.54 11.11 14.94
N HIS A 41 -1.33 11.41 15.44
CA HIS A 41 -1.07 12.58 16.26
C HIS A 41 -1.39 13.89 15.53
N HIS A 42 -1.13 13.96 14.23
CA HIS A 42 -1.41 15.14 13.39
C HIS A 42 -2.83 15.12 12.79
N GLN A 43 -3.65 14.12 13.14
CA GLN A 43 -5.00 13.92 12.58
C GLN A 43 -5.02 13.86 11.04
N ILE A 44 -3.95 13.34 10.45
CA ILE A 44 -3.81 13.18 8.99
C ILE A 44 -4.38 11.83 8.60
N ASP A 45 -5.39 11.83 7.73
CA ASP A 45 -5.85 10.61 7.07
C ASP A 45 -4.80 10.18 6.02
N PRO A 46 -4.11 9.03 6.22
CA PRO A 46 -3.10 8.55 5.28
C PRO A 46 -3.67 8.25 3.90
N ALA A 47 -4.93 7.83 3.81
CA ALA A 47 -5.59 7.54 2.54
C ALA A 47 -5.87 8.84 1.79
N ALA A 48 -6.30 9.89 2.50
CA ALA A 48 -6.55 11.20 1.93
C ALA A 48 -5.26 11.90 1.46
N MET A 49 -4.10 11.63 2.08
CA MET A 49 -2.82 12.26 1.70
C MET A 49 -2.48 12.11 0.20
N TYR A 50 -2.87 10.98 -0.42
CA TYR A 50 -2.65 10.75 -1.86
C TYR A 50 -3.70 11.41 -2.77
N TYR A 51 -4.78 11.94 -2.18
CA TYR A 51 -5.88 12.60 -2.89
C TYR A 51 -5.96 14.10 -2.56
N THR A 52 -5.26 14.58 -1.53
CA THR A 52 -5.14 16.01 -1.21
C THR A 52 -4.37 16.79 -2.26
N GLU A 53 -3.60 16.10 -3.10
CA GLU A 53 -2.85 16.72 -4.19
C GLU A 53 -3.72 16.93 -5.45
N LEU A 54 -4.91 16.33 -5.56
CA LEU A 54 -5.76 16.50 -6.75
C LEU A 54 -6.21 17.97 -6.96
N PRO A 55 -6.72 18.70 -5.95
CA PRO A 55 -7.06 20.11 -6.12
C PRO A 55 -5.83 21.02 -6.32
N LEU A 56 -4.64 20.57 -5.91
CA LEU A 56 -3.38 21.29 -6.16
C LEU A 56 -2.86 21.02 -7.58
N MET A 57 -3.02 19.79 -8.07
CA MET A 57 -2.69 19.38 -9.43
C MET A 57 -3.54 20.15 -10.45
N ASP A 58 -4.84 20.35 -10.17
CA ASP A 58 -5.72 21.16 -11.01
C ASP A 58 -5.22 22.62 -11.15
N ARG A 59 -4.59 23.17 -10.10
CA ARG A 59 -3.97 24.51 -10.16
C ARG A 59 -2.67 24.52 -10.97
N ILE A 60 -1.83 23.51 -10.78
CA ILE A 60 -0.56 23.37 -11.53
C ILE A 60 -0.84 23.19 -13.04
N LEU A 61 -1.86 22.41 -13.40
CA LEU A 61 -2.26 22.17 -14.78
C LEU A 61 -3.02 23.34 -15.43
N ALA A 62 -3.58 24.27 -14.63
CA ALA A 62 -4.29 25.45 -15.12
C ALA A 62 -3.38 26.67 -15.32
N ASP A 63 -2.19 26.68 -14.73
CA ASP A 63 -1.17 27.73 -14.86
C ASP A 63 -0.13 27.43 -15.99
N GLU A 64 -0.31 26.35 -16.78
CA GLU A 64 0.39 26.06 -18.05
C GLU A 64 -0.48 26.43 -19.28
#